data_AF-A0A1M3NLQ2-F1
#
_entry.id   AF-A0A1M3NLQ2-F1
#
_cell.length_a   1.000
_cell.length_b   1.000
_cell.length_c   1.000
_cell.angle_alpha   90.00
_cell.angle_beta   90.00
_cell.angle_gamma   90.00
#
_symmetry.space_group_name_H-M   'P 1'
#
loop_
_entity.id
_entity.type
_entity.pdbx_description
1 polymer ?
#
loop_
_entity_poly.entity_id
_entity_poly.type
_entity_poly.pdbx_seq_one_letter_code
_entity_poly.pdbx_strand_id
1 'polypeptide(L)'
;MKGDKKVIDYLNKGLRSELTAINQYWLHFRLLDNWGLNVMAKKWRAESIEEMQHADRFVDRILFLEGFPNLQVLDPLRIGQDVKEIIECDLKAEVEARALYQEAAEYCRSVKDYPSKDLFEDLMKDEEGHIDFLEKQLDLVQRVGLELYMQSHIGGLGEGGTPGFGKEDH
;
A
#
# COMPACT_ATOMS: atom_id res chain seq x y z
N MET A 1 22.15 10.85 -13.97
CA MET A 1 22.68 9.81 -14.86
C MET A 1 21.54 9.41 -15.79
N LYS A 2 21.69 9.43 -17.12
CA LYS A 2 20.57 9.06 -18.01
C LYS A 2 20.23 7.58 -17.92
N GLY A 3 19.04 7.24 -17.41
CA GLY A 3 18.56 5.87 -17.26
C GLY A 3 17.99 5.26 -18.54
N ASP A 4 17.77 3.94 -18.49
CA ASP A 4 17.04 3.22 -19.53
C ASP A 4 15.56 3.65 -19.53
N LYS A 5 15.01 3.91 -20.71
CA LYS A 5 13.64 4.43 -20.84
C LYS A 5 12.59 3.48 -20.28
N LYS A 6 12.74 2.17 -20.51
CA LYS A 6 11.77 1.19 -20.08
C LYS A 6 11.90 0.89 -18.58
N VAL A 7 13.10 1.05 -17.99
CA VAL A 7 13.23 1.08 -16.52
C VAL A 7 12.47 2.27 -15.94
N ILE A 8 12.62 3.47 -16.50
CA ILE A 8 11.87 4.67 -16.06
C ILE A 8 10.36 4.46 -16.20
N ASP A 9 9.90 3.78 -17.26
CA ASP A 9 8.50 3.42 -17.43
C ASP A 9 8.01 2.47 -16.33
N TYR A 10 8.79 1.44 -15.95
CA TYR A 10 8.43 0.55 -14.84
C TYR A 10 8.43 1.27 -13.50
N LEU A 11 9.41 2.15 -13.24
CA LEU A 11 9.43 2.94 -12.01
C LEU A 11 8.19 3.84 -11.90
N ASN A 12 7.74 4.43 -13.01
CA ASN A 12 6.49 5.20 -13.03
C ASN A 12 5.24 4.32 -12.86
N LYS A 13 5.26 3.08 -13.34
CA LYS A 13 4.17 2.11 -13.05
C LYS A 13 4.15 1.75 -11.57
N GLY A 14 5.32 1.52 -10.96
CA GLY A 14 5.43 1.29 -9.52
C GLY A 14 4.92 2.48 -8.73
N LEU A 15 5.39 3.69 -9.03
CA LEU A 15 4.89 4.93 -8.43
C LEU A 15 3.36 5.07 -8.56
N ARG A 16 2.78 4.76 -9.71
CA ARG A 16 1.32 4.78 -9.89
C ARG A 16 0.62 3.74 -9.01
N SER A 17 1.18 2.54 -8.88
CA SER A 17 0.69 1.50 -7.97
C SER A 17 0.66 2.03 -6.54
N GLU A 18 1.77 2.58 -6.06
CA GLU A 18 1.89 3.14 -4.70
C GLU A 18 0.90 4.27 -4.46
N LEU A 19 0.80 5.24 -5.38
CA LEU A 19 -0.17 6.34 -5.24
C LEU A 19 -1.62 5.84 -5.20
N THR A 20 -1.91 4.74 -5.90
CA THR A 20 -3.23 4.09 -5.86
C THR A 20 -3.45 3.43 -4.50
N ALA A 21 -2.47 2.67 -4.01
CA ALA A 21 -2.51 1.99 -2.70
C ALA A 21 -2.64 3.00 -1.54
N ILE A 22 -1.84 4.07 -1.54
CA ILE A 22 -1.94 5.17 -0.57
C ILE A 22 -3.38 5.65 -0.44
N ASN A 23 -4.04 5.97 -1.56
CA ASN A 23 -5.38 6.53 -1.56
C ASN A 23 -6.45 5.48 -1.17
N GLN A 24 -6.29 4.24 -1.62
CA GLN A 24 -7.19 3.14 -1.26
C GLN A 24 -7.13 2.86 0.25
N TYR A 25 -5.93 2.63 0.79
CA TYR A 25 -5.72 2.40 2.22
C TYR A 25 -6.17 3.58 3.06
N TRP A 26 -5.92 4.82 2.63
CA TRP A 26 -6.35 6.00 3.38
C TRP A 26 -7.87 6.13 3.47
N LEU A 27 -8.58 5.81 2.37
CA LEU A 27 -10.03 5.80 2.38
C LEU A 27 -10.58 4.63 3.21
N HIS A 28 -10.02 3.43 3.09
CA HIS A 28 -10.37 2.29 3.94
C HIS A 28 -10.15 2.58 5.43
N PHE A 29 -9.03 3.21 5.80
CA PHE A 29 -8.79 3.73 7.15
C PHE A 29 -9.95 4.61 7.62
N ARG A 30 -10.37 5.59 6.81
CA ARG A 30 -11.46 6.51 7.19
C ARG A 30 -12.81 5.82 7.31
N LEU A 31 -13.08 4.83 6.47
CA LEU A 31 -14.29 4.01 6.58
C LEU A 31 -14.28 3.19 7.86
N LEU A 32 -13.18 2.49 8.15
CA LEU A 32 -13.01 1.68 9.37
C LEU A 32 -13.12 2.54 10.64
N ASP A 33 -12.51 3.72 10.66
CA ASP A 33 -12.62 4.68 11.78
C ASP A 33 -14.08 5.15 11.96
N ASN A 34 -14.76 5.49 10.86
CA ASN A 34 -16.17 5.86 10.88
C ASN A 34 -17.09 4.72 11.34
N TRP A 35 -16.74 3.47 11.06
CA TRP A 35 -17.47 2.28 11.54
C TRP A 35 -17.14 1.90 12.99
N GLY A 36 -16.22 2.62 13.65
CA GLY A 36 -15.83 2.37 15.05
C GLY A 36 -14.83 1.22 15.23
N LEU A 37 -14.19 0.76 14.15
CA LEU A 37 -13.16 -0.28 14.18
C LEU A 37 -11.78 0.33 14.34
N ASN A 38 -11.59 1.10 15.42
CA ASN A 38 -10.43 1.98 15.61
C ASN A 38 -9.09 1.22 15.65
N VAL A 39 -9.08 -0.07 16.01
CA VAL A 39 -7.86 -0.90 15.99
C VAL A 39 -7.43 -1.18 14.55
N MET A 40 -8.35 -1.60 13.68
CA MET A 40 -8.07 -1.79 12.25
C MET A 40 -7.73 -0.46 11.59
N ALA A 41 -8.50 0.60 11.88
CA ALA A 41 -8.26 1.93 11.33
C ALA A 41 -6.81 2.41 11.56
N LYS A 42 -6.24 2.16 12.74
CA LYS A 42 -4.84 2.50 13.06
C LYS A 42 -3.84 1.74 12.17
N LYS A 43 -4.06 0.44 11.93
CA LYS A 43 -3.20 -0.38 11.05
C LYS A 43 -3.31 0.07 9.60
N TRP A 44 -4.52 0.25 9.07
CA TRP A 44 -4.72 0.74 7.69
C TRP A 44 -4.14 2.13 7.44
N ARG A 45 -4.18 3.01 8.45
CA ARG A 45 -3.49 4.30 8.37
C ARG A 45 -1.98 4.13 8.30
N ALA A 46 -1.41 3.16 9.02
CA ALA A 46 0.02 2.88 8.99
C ALA A 46 0.44 2.35 7.62
N GLU A 47 -0.30 1.38 7.03
CA GLU A 47 0.00 0.87 5.68
C GLU A 47 -0.01 2.01 4.65
N SER A 48 -1.04 2.86 4.67
CA SER A 48 -1.08 4.01 3.76
C SER A 48 0.13 4.94 3.87
N ILE A 49 0.71 5.09 5.07
CA ILE A 49 1.91 5.90 5.29
C ILE A 49 3.18 5.14 4.86
N GLU A 50 3.22 3.82 5.00
CA GLU A 50 4.27 2.96 4.47
C GLU A 50 4.35 3.09 2.95
N GLU A 51 3.20 3.04 2.25
CA GLU A 51 3.17 3.24 0.79
C GLU A 51 3.62 4.65 0.36
N MET A 52 3.44 5.68 1.21
CA MET A 52 4.01 7.01 0.95
C MET A 52 5.54 6.98 0.92
N GLN A 53 6.17 6.12 1.73
CA GLN A 53 7.62 5.92 1.74
C GLN A 53 8.07 5.14 0.50
N HIS A 54 7.30 4.15 0.06
CA HIS A 54 7.55 3.43 -1.19
C HIS A 54 7.47 4.35 -2.41
N ALA A 55 6.43 5.19 -2.49
CA ALA A 55 6.28 6.20 -3.53
C ALA A 55 7.48 7.16 -3.57
N ASP A 56 7.98 7.62 -2.42
CA ASP A 56 9.16 8.49 -2.34
C ASP A 56 10.42 7.82 -2.90
N ARG A 57 10.64 6.54 -2.59
CA ARG A 57 11.76 5.76 -3.15
C ARG A 57 11.70 5.67 -4.68
N PHE A 58 10.50 5.51 -5.26
CA PHE A 58 10.34 5.54 -6.71
C PHE A 58 10.62 6.94 -7.29
N VAL A 59 10.11 7.99 -6.67
CA VAL A 59 10.34 9.39 -7.12
C VAL A 59 11.83 9.70 -7.15
N ASP A 60 12.55 9.41 -6.06
CA ASP A 60 14.00 9.63 -5.97
C ASP A 60 14.74 8.86 -7.07
N ARG A 61 14.40 7.58 -7.26
CA ARG A 61 15.04 6.75 -8.30
C ARG A 61 14.78 7.25 -9.71
N ILE A 62 13.56 7.69 -10.02
CA ILE A 62 13.20 8.25 -11.33
C ILE A 62 14.00 9.53 -11.60
N LEU A 63 14.09 10.44 -10.63
CA LEU A 63 14.82 11.70 -10.76
C LEU A 63 16.33 11.46 -10.91
N PHE A 64 16.90 10.52 -10.14
CA PHE A 64 18.31 10.13 -10.26
C PHE A 64 18.66 9.65 -11.69
N LEU A 65 17.73 8.94 -12.31
CA LEU A 65 17.82 8.44 -13.68
C LEU A 65 17.50 9.50 -14.76
N GLU A 66 17.35 10.78 -14.38
CA GLU A 66 16.97 11.90 -15.24
C GLU A 66 15.61 11.68 -15.95
N GLY A 67 14.72 10.90 -15.32
CA GLY A 67 13.33 10.74 -15.72
C GLY A 67 12.42 11.82 -15.12
N PHE A 68 11.12 11.74 -15.41
CA PHE A 68 10.10 12.62 -14.85
C PHE A 68 9.04 11.79 -14.13
N PRO A 69 8.90 11.90 -12.80
CA PRO A 69 7.93 11.11 -12.04
C PRO A 69 6.50 11.61 -12.29
N ASN A 70 5.56 10.69 -12.49
CA ASN A 70 4.16 10.99 -12.73
C ASN A 70 3.31 10.78 -11.47
N LEU A 71 2.96 11.87 -10.81
CA LEU A 71 2.05 11.88 -9.65
C LEU A 71 0.61 12.28 -10.03
N GLN A 72 0.31 12.39 -11.32
CA GLN A 72 -0.96 12.94 -11.81
C GLN A 72 -2.06 11.89 -12.01
N VAL A 73 -1.67 10.63 -12.21
CA VAL A 73 -2.57 9.55 -12.63
C VAL A 73 -2.54 8.41 -11.62
N LEU A 74 -3.72 8.00 -11.19
CA LEU A 74 -3.94 6.82 -10.35
C LEU A 74 -4.61 5.71 -11.18
N ASP A 75 -4.54 4.47 -10.71
CA ASP A 75 -5.48 3.43 -11.13
C ASP A 75 -6.83 3.59 -10.42
N PRO A 76 -7.91 3.01 -10.95
CA PRO A 76 -9.20 3.01 -10.27
C PRO A 76 -9.10 2.32 -8.90
N LEU A 77 -9.56 3.01 -7.86
CA LEU A 77 -9.58 2.46 -6.50
C LEU A 77 -10.61 1.32 -6.38
N ARG A 78 -10.31 0.33 -5.55
CA ARG A 78 -11.23 -0.74 -5.15
C ARG A 78 -11.65 -0.49 -3.71
N ILE A 79 -12.85 0.05 -3.52
CA ILE A 79 -13.33 0.47 -2.20
C ILE A 79 -14.36 -0.52 -1.67
N GLY A 80 -13.99 -1.24 -0.60
CA GLY A 80 -14.87 -2.17 0.07
C GLY A 80 -15.99 -1.48 0.85
N GLN A 81 -17.18 -2.10 0.87
CA GLN A 81 -18.36 -1.60 1.59
C GLN A 81 -18.57 -2.28 2.94
N ASP A 82 -17.83 -3.36 3.20
CA ASP A 82 -17.69 -3.99 4.50
C ASP A 82 -16.22 -4.38 4.79
N VAL A 83 -15.98 -4.88 6.00
CA VAL A 83 -14.63 -5.24 6.46
C VAL A 83 -13.98 -6.32 5.61
N LYS A 84 -14.75 -7.31 5.15
CA LYS A 84 -14.21 -8.41 4.34
C LYS A 84 -13.84 -7.88 2.95
N GLU A 85 -14.72 -7.10 2.34
CA GLU A 85 -14.44 -6.49 1.03
C GLU A 85 -13.22 -5.56 1.07
N ILE A 86 -13.02 -4.80 2.15
CA ILE A 86 -11.82 -3.97 2.34
C ILE A 86 -10.55 -4.83 2.24
N ILE A 87 -10.49 -5.90 3.05
CA ILE A 87 -9.31 -6.78 3.10
C ILE A 87 -9.09 -7.46 1.73
N GLU A 88 -10.14 -7.91 1.06
CA GLU A 88 -10.04 -8.53 -0.28
C GLU A 88 -9.59 -7.53 -1.37
N CYS A 89 -10.07 -6.28 -1.32
CA CYS A 89 -9.67 -5.24 -2.26
C CYS A 89 -8.20 -4.87 -2.12
N ASP A 90 -7.73 -4.76 -0.89
CA ASP A 90 -6.35 -4.44 -0.56
C ASP A 90 -5.42 -5.60 -0.91
N LEU A 91 -5.80 -6.84 -0.57
CA LEU A 91 -5.02 -8.04 -0.94
C LEU A 91 -4.84 -8.14 -2.45
N LYS A 92 -5.88 -7.80 -3.22
CA LYS A 92 -5.78 -7.78 -4.68
C LYS A 92 -4.80 -6.73 -5.19
N ALA A 93 -4.75 -5.55 -4.57
CA ALA A 93 -3.78 -4.51 -4.93
C ALA A 93 -2.35 -5.00 -4.65
N GLU A 94 -2.11 -5.60 -3.49
CA GLU A 94 -0.79 -6.13 -3.11
C GLU A 94 -0.29 -7.23 -4.05
N VAL A 95 -1.17 -8.18 -4.41
CA VAL A 95 -0.82 -9.25 -5.35
C VAL A 95 -0.47 -8.69 -6.74
N GLU A 96 -1.19 -7.65 -7.19
CA GLU A 96 -0.91 -6.98 -8.46
C GLU A 96 0.41 -6.18 -8.42
N ALA A 97 0.70 -5.48 -7.32
CA ALA A 97 1.95 -4.76 -7.09
C ALA A 97 3.15 -5.71 -7.07
N ARG A 98 3.07 -6.79 -6.28
CA ARG A 98 4.09 -7.85 -6.20
C ARG A 98 4.40 -8.46 -7.58
N ALA A 99 3.38 -8.72 -8.39
CA ALA A 99 3.56 -9.23 -9.75
C ALA A 99 4.24 -8.21 -10.68
N LEU A 100 3.84 -6.94 -10.61
CA LEU A 100 4.49 -5.85 -11.35
C LEU A 100 5.96 -5.70 -10.96
N TYR A 101 6.29 -5.78 -9.67
CA TYR A 101 7.65 -5.58 -9.17
C TYR A 101 8.57 -6.74 -9.56
N GLN A 102 8.05 -7.97 -9.56
CA GLN A 102 8.78 -9.11 -10.11
C GLN A 102 9.14 -8.89 -11.59
N GLU A 103 8.17 -8.50 -12.43
CA GLU A 103 8.41 -8.25 -13.85
C GLU A 103 9.43 -7.12 -14.05
N ALA A 104 9.30 -6.03 -13.29
CA ALA A 104 10.18 -4.88 -13.35
C ALA A 104 11.61 -5.22 -12.92
N ALA A 105 11.79 -5.99 -11.85
CA ALA A 105 13.09 -6.47 -11.38
C ALA A 105 13.77 -7.34 -12.46
N GLU A 106 13.04 -8.27 -13.07
CA GLU A 106 13.56 -9.10 -14.16
C GLU A 106 14.04 -8.24 -15.35
N TYR A 107 13.29 -7.20 -15.70
CA TYR A 107 13.70 -6.27 -16.74
C TYR A 107 14.94 -5.45 -16.36
N CYS A 108 14.98 -4.86 -15.15
CA CYS A 108 16.13 -4.10 -14.66
C CYS A 108 17.41 -4.95 -14.68
N ARG A 109 17.32 -6.22 -14.26
CA ARG A 109 18.41 -7.19 -14.35
C ARG A 109 18.88 -7.41 -15.79
N SER A 110 17.95 -7.52 -16.75
CA SER A 110 18.28 -7.77 -18.16
C SER A 110 19.10 -6.63 -18.80
N VAL A 111 18.85 -5.39 -18.37
CA VAL A 111 19.57 -4.20 -18.83
C VAL A 111 20.72 -3.77 -17.91
N LYS A 112 21.02 -4.60 -16.88
CA LYS A 112 22.09 -4.38 -15.89
C LYS A 112 21.91 -3.11 -15.04
N ASP A 113 20.67 -2.67 -14.84
CA ASP A 113 20.35 -1.66 -13.83
C ASP A 113 20.09 -2.36 -12.48
N TYR A 114 21.18 -2.78 -11.83
CA TYR A 114 21.11 -3.51 -10.57
C TYR A 114 20.51 -2.69 -9.42
N PRO A 115 20.83 -1.39 -9.24
CA PRO A 115 20.21 -0.63 -8.15
C PRO A 115 18.69 -0.45 -8.31
N SER A 116 18.17 -0.28 -9.55
CA SER A 116 16.71 -0.30 -9.76
C SER A 116 16.11 -1.69 -9.53
N LYS A 117 16.85 -2.75 -9.91
CA LYS A 117 16.44 -4.14 -9.63
C LYS A 117 16.30 -4.38 -8.13
N ASP A 118 17.29 -3.95 -7.35
CA ASP A 118 17.30 -4.13 -5.89
C ASP A 118 16.15 -3.34 -5.25
N LEU A 119 15.86 -2.12 -5.73
CA LEU A 119 14.68 -1.35 -5.29
C LEU A 119 13.38 -2.14 -5.49
N PHE A 120 13.14 -2.69 -6.69
CA PHE A 120 11.94 -3.50 -6.94
C PHE A 120 11.91 -4.78 -6.12
N GLU A 121 13.04 -5.47 -5.92
CA GLU A 121 13.09 -6.67 -5.09
C GLU A 121 12.85 -6.39 -3.60
N ASP A 122 13.30 -5.24 -3.11
CA ASP A 122 13.05 -4.85 -1.72
C ASP A 122 11.57 -4.51 -1.50
N LEU A 123 10.99 -3.66 -2.36
CA LEU A 123 9.56 -3.35 -2.30
C LEU A 123 8.69 -4.60 -2.48
N MET A 124 9.07 -5.51 -3.38
CA MET A 124 8.36 -6.78 -3.55
C MET A 124 8.35 -7.64 -2.28
N LYS A 125 9.39 -7.58 -1.44
CA LYS A 125 9.39 -8.28 -0.13
C LYS A 125 8.46 -7.60 0.86
N ASP A 126 8.39 -6.27 0.84
CA ASP A 126 7.46 -5.50 1.65
C ASP A 126 6.01 -5.91 1.29
N GLU A 127 5.67 -6.00 -0.01
CA GLU A 127 4.34 -6.47 -0.46
C GLU A 127 4.06 -7.94 -0.07
N GLU A 128 5.06 -8.82 -0.09
CA GLU A 128 4.87 -10.19 0.42
C GLU A 128 4.52 -10.22 1.91
N GLY A 129 5.00 -9.24 2.69
CA GLY A 129 4.60 -9.02 4.08
C GLY A 129 3.16 -8.52 4.20
N HIS A 130 2.74 -7.58 3.36
CA HIS A 130 1.36 -7.10 3.30
C HIS A 130 0.37 -8.21 2.90
N ILE A 131 0.71 -9.00 1.87
CA ILE A 131 -0.06 -10.17 1.43
C ILE A 131 -0.26 -11.15 2.58
N ASP A 132 0.82 -11.57 3.26
CA ASP A 132 0.75 -12.50 4.38
C ASP A 132 -0.13 -11.94 5.53
N PHE A 133 -0.02 -10.65 5.82
CA PHE A 133 -0.87 -10.01 6.83
C PHE A 133 -2.36 -10.08 6.45
N LEU A 134 -2.72 -9.71 5.22
CA LEU A 134 -4.10 -9.66 4.75
C LEU A 134 -4.72 -11.06 4.60
N GLU A 135 -3.97 -12.03 4.08
CA GLU A 135 -4.38 -13.43 4.00
C GLU A 135 -4.67 -14.01 5.39
N LYS A 136 -3.83 -13.70 6.39
CA LYS A 136 -4.09 -14.07 7.79
C LYS A 136 -5.38 -13.46 8.34
N GLN A 137 -5.71 -12.22 7.96
CA GLN A 137 -6.97 -11.62 8.39
C GLN A 137 -8.17 -12.33 7.76
N LEU A 138 -8.11 -12.67 6.47
CA LEU A 138 -9.16 -13.42 5.79
C LEU A 138 -9.33 -14.83 6.35
N ASP A 139 -8.24 -15.55 6.61
CA ASP A 139 -8.28 -16.86 7.26
C ASP A 139 -8.87 -16.75 8.68
N LEU A 140 -8.53 -15.71 9.44
CA LEU A 140 -9.11 -15.49 10.76
C LEU A 140 -10.62 -15.23 10.68
N VAL A 141 -11.07 -14.36 9.75
CA VAL A 141 -12.50 -14.13 9.47
C VAL A 141 -13.21 -15.44 9.11
N GLN A 142 -12.59 -16.30 8.31
CA GLN A 142 -13.16 -17.61 7.96
C GLN A 142 -13.30 -18.53 9.17
N ARG A 143 -12.34 -18.50 10.11
CA ARG A 143 -12.33 -19.37 11.29
C ARG A 143 -13.32 -18.94 12.37
N VAL A 144 -13.45 -17.63 12.61
CA VAL A 144 -14.21 -17.11 13.75
C VAL A 144 -15.52 -16.43 13.35
N GLY A 145 -15.73 -16.15 12.07
CA GLY A 145 -16.85 -15.35 11.59
C GLY A 145 -16.55 -13.86 11.64
N LEU A 146 -17.20 -13.10 10.74
CA LEU A 146 -16.92 -11.68 10.53
C LEU A 146 -17.27 -10.85 11.76
N GLU A 147 -18.38 -11.15 12.42
CA GLU A 147 -18.87 -10.40 13.58
C GLU A 147 -17.92 -10.50 14.77
N LEU A 148 -17.39 -11.69 15.05
CA LEU A 148 -16.41 -11.90 16.14
C LEU A 148 -15.06 -11.28 15.82
N TYR A 149 -14.61 -11.38 14.56
CA TYR A 149 -13.41 -10.69 14.10
C TYR A 149 -13.55 -9.18 14.32
N MET A 150 -14.63 -8.57 13.82
CA MET A 150 -14.92 -7.15 13.98
C MET A 150 -14.98 -6.74 15.45
N GLN A 151 -15.61 -7.54 16.32
CA GLN A 151 -15.71 -7.25 17.75
C GLN A 151 -14.33 -7.06 18.40
N SER A 152 -13.32 -7.82 17.98
CA SER A 152 -11.95 -7.72 18.50
C SER A 152 -11.22 -6.43 18.09
N HIS A 153 -11.81 -5.66 17.17
CA HIS A 153 -11.23 -4.45 16.59
C HIS A 153 -12.00 -3.16 16.91
N ILE A 154 -13.10 -3.26 17.67
CA ILE A 154 -13.90 -2.12 18.13
C ILE A 154 -13.08 -1.25 19.10
N GLY A 155 -13.17 0.07 18.96
CA GLY A 155 -12.58 1.03 19.92
C GLY A 155 -13.44 1.24 21.18
N GLY A 156 -12.85 1.80 22.24
CA GLY A 156 -13.61 2.18 23.44
C GLY A 156 -14.66 3.25 23.14
N LEU A 157 -15.81 3.21 23.85
CA LEU A 157 -16.82 4.26 23.75
C LEU A 157 -16.21 5.61 24.14
N GLY A 158 -16.13 6.55 23.19
CA GLY A 158 -15.53 7.87 23.39
C GLY A 158 -14.06 8.00 22.95
N GLU A 159 -13.41 6.92 22.49
CA GLU A 159 -12.06 6.96 21.91
C GLU A 159 -12.06 7.28 20.40
N GLY A 160 -13.24 7.38 19.80
CA GLY A 160 -13.46 7.75 18.40
C GLY A 160 -13.55 9.25 18.21
N GLY A 161 -12.46 9.85 17.78
CA GLY A 161 -12.37 11.24 17.37
C GLY A 161 -10.98 11.43 16.81
N THR A 162 -10.87 11.75 15.52
CA THR A 162 -9.56 11.98 14.94
C THR A 162 -8.85 13.04 15.78
N PRO A 163 -7.65 12.78 16.34
CA PRO A 163 -6.83 13.88 16.80
C PRO A 163 -6.66 14.77 15.57
N GLY A 164 -7.17 16.00 15.63
CA GLY A 164 -6.89 16.98 14.59
C GLY A 164 -5.38 17.00 14.35
N PHE A 165 -4.96 17.31 13.13
CA PHE A 165 -3.56 17.47 12.70
C PHE A 165 -2.79 18.53 13.52
N GLY A 166 -2.63 18.31 14.82
CA GLY A 166 -2.31 19.35 15.77
C GLY A 166 -2.36 18.83 17.20
N LYS A 167 -1.41 17.96 17.52
CA LYS A 167 -0.65 17.94 18.77
C LYS A 167 0.47 16.92 18.60
N GLU A 168 1.56 17.41 18.02
CA GLU A 168 2.88 16.83 18.32
C GLU A 168 3.15 17.17 19.78
N ASP A 169 3.26 16.14 20.62
CA ASP A 169 3.81 16.30 21.96
C ASP A 169 5.30 16.62 21.80
N HIS A 170 5.69 17.78 22.31
CA HIS A 170 7.08 18.22 22.48
C HIS A 170 7.79 17.44 23.59
#